data_AF-A0A2M6X7A1-F1
#
_entry.id   AF-A0A2M6X7A1-F1
#
_cell.length_a   1.000
_cell.length_b   1.000
_cell.length_c   1.000
_cell.angle_alpha   90.00
_cell.angle_beta   90.00
_cell.angle_gamma   90.00
#
_symmetry.space_group_name_H-M   'P 1'
#
loop_
_entity.id
_entity.type
_entity.pdbx_description
1 polymer ?
#
loop_
_entity_poly.entity_id
_entity_poly.type
_entity_poly.pdbx_seq_one_letter_code
_entity_poly.pdbx_strand_id
1 'polypeptide(L)'
;MKVKYDLSKAKSAKKRRGLKVQKSFRLDPEVLLWLEEQGEKQGMGYQTFLNWYLNRQIAEEKTTSERLAALEAEIFKKKRA
;
A
#
# COMPACT_ATOMS: atom_id res chain seq x y z
N MET A 1 -25.39 -39.29 22.82
CA MET A 1 -24.03 -38.72 22.62
C MET A 1 -24.03 -37.89 21.34
N LYS A 2 -23.52 -36.65 21.34
CA LYS A 2 -23.49 -35.82 20.12
C LYS A 2 -22.43 -36.36 19.16
N VAL A 3 -22.83 -36.59 17.90
CA VAL A 3 -21.97 -37.09 16.83
C VAL A 3 -20.89 -36.04 16.55
N LYS A 4 -19.61 -36.42 16.68
CA LYS A 4 -18.48 -35.53 16.37
C LYS A 4 -18.47 -35.30 14.85
N TYR A 5 -18.69 -34.05 14.44
CA TYR A 5 -18.59 -33.65 13.05
C TYR A 5 -17.12 -33.71 12.60
N ASP A 6 -16.86 -34.39 11.49
CA ASP A 6 -15.56 -34.42 10.84
C ASP A 6 -15.36 -33.13 10.03
N LEU A 7 -14.46 -32.27 10.51
CA LEU A 7 -14.13 -30.97 9.92
C LEU A 7 -12.94 -31.03 8.96
N SER A 8 -12.46 -32.23 8.59
CA SER A 8 -11.26 -32.40 7.75
C SER A 8 -11.40 -31.80 6.34
N LYS A 9 -12.62 -31.56 5.86
CA LYS A 9 -12.90 -30.91 4.55
C LYS A 9 -13.35 -29.45 4.68
N ALA A 10 -13.30 -28.86 5.87
CA ALA A 10 -13.71 -27.46 6.05
C ALA A 10 -12.72 -26.51 5.36
N LYS A 11 -13.24 -25.55 4.57
CA LYS A 11 -12.42 -24.49 3.99
C LYS A 11 -11.81 -23.64 5.10
N SER A 12 -10.52 -23.36 5.00
CA SER A 12 -9.82 -22.48 5.95
C SER A 12 -10.45 -21.08 5.94
N ALA A 13 -10.62 -20.49 7.12
CA ALA A 13 -11.17 -19.16 7.26
C ALA A 13 -10.28 -18.16 6.50
N LYS A 14 -10.89 -17.35 5.64
CA LYS A 14 -10.21 -16.30 4.87
C LYS A 14 -9.53 -15.35 5.87
N LYS A 15 -8.20 -15.29 5.87
CA LYS A 15 -7.45 -14.34 6.71
C LYS A 15 -7.99 -12.95 6.42
N ARG A 16 -8.58 -12.30 7.44
CA ARG A 16 -9.08 -10.93 7.30
C ARG A 16 -7.89 -10.06 6.92
N ARG A 17 -7.93 -9.47 5.72
CA ARG A 17 -7.01 -8.39 5.34
C ARG A 17 -7.10 -7.34 6.45
N GLY A 18 -5.95 -6.89 6.94
CA GLY A 18 -5.83 -6.09 8.18
C GLY A 18 -6.85 -4.96 8.27
N LEU A 19 -7.24 -4.61 9.49
CA LEU A 19 -8.20 -3.53 9.72
C LEU A 19 -7.74 -2.26 9.00
N LYS A 20 -8.63 -1.68 8.19
CA LYS A 20 -8.40 -0.39 7.56
C LYS A 20 -8.31 0.66 8.68
N VAL A 21 -7.11 1.18 8.93
CA VAL A 21 -6.89 2.26 9.90
C VAL A 21 -7.41 3.54 9.29
N GLN A 22 -8.51 4.07 9.85
CA GLN A 22 -9.03 5.38 9.48
C GLN A 22 -8.38 6.44 10.37
N LYS A 23 -7.86 7.49 9.74
CA LYS A 23 -7.27 8.65 10.43
C LYS A 23 -7.98 9.92 9.95
N SER A 24 -8.21 10.84 10.86
CA SER A 24 -8.70 12.18 10.56
C SER A 24 -7.55 13.17 10.66
N PHE A 25 -7.43 14.07 9.69
CA PHE A 25 -6.43 15.13 9.65
C PHE A 25 -7.09 16.41 9.15
N ARG A 26 -6.57 17.55 9.59
CA ARG A 26 -7.03 18.85 9.11
C ARG A 26 -6.30 19.17 7.81
N LEU A 27 -7.04 19.60 6.81
CA LEU A 27 -6.52 20.10 5.56
C LEU A 27 -6.98 21.54 5.38
N ASP A 28 -6.12 22.35 4.77
CA ASP A 28 -6.53 23.66 4.29
C ASP A 28 -7.53 23.50 3.13
N PRO A 29 -8.50 24.41 2.99
CA PRO A 29 -9.51 24.32 1.93
C PRO A 29 -8.93 24.23 0.52
N GLU A 30 -7.85 24.98 0.24
CA GLU A 30 -7.17 24.99 -1.06
C GLU A 30 -6.55 23.63 -1.39
N VAL A 31 -6.00 22.95 -0.37
CA VAL A 31 -5.40 21.62 -0.54
C VAL A 31 -6.49 20.59 -0.84
N LEU A 32 -7.66 20.69 -0.19
CA LEU A 32 -8.77 19.79 -0.47
C LEU A 32 -9.27 19.97 -1.91
N LEU A 33 -9.47 21.20 -2.36
CA LEU A 33 -9.88 21.50 -3.74
C LEU A 33 -8.88 20.93 -4.75
N TRP A 34 -7.58 21.15 -4.51
CA TRP A 34 -6.54 20.58 -5.35
C TRP A 34 -6.60 19.05 -5.39
N LEU A 35 -6.79 18.38 -4.25
CA LEU A 35 -6.90 16.92 -4.20
C LEU A 35 -8.13 16.39 -4.97
N GLU A 36 -9.24 17.11 -4.94
CA GLU A 36 -10.46 16.77 -5.70
C GLU A 36 -10.21 16.90 -7.21
N GLU A 37 -9.65 18.02 -7.66
CA GLU A 37 -9.32 18.23 -9.08
C GLU A 37 -8.32 17.20 -9.61
N GLN A 38 -7.27 16.89 -8.84
CA GLN A 38 -6.28 15.89 -9.25
C GLN A 38 -6.86 14.48 -9.24
N GLY A 39 -7.72 14.17 -8.28
CA GLY A 39 -8.45 12.93 -8.25
C GLY A 39 -9.32 12.76 -9.49
N GLU A 40 -10.12 13.78 -9.83
CA GLU A 40 -10.99 13.77 -11.00
C GLU A 40 -10.19 13.56 -12.30
N LYS A 41 -9.07 14.28 -12.47
CA LYS A 41 -8.15 14.10 -13.62
C LYS A 41 -7.65 12.67 -13.78
N GLN A 42 -7.46 11.95 -12.67
CA GLN A 42 -7.01 10.56 -12.68
C GLN A 42 -8.17 9.53 -12.58
N GLY A 43 -9.42 9.98 -12.63
CA GLY A 43 -10.60 9.12 -12.53
C GLY A 43 -10.77 8.46 -11.16
N MET A 44 -10.29 9.09 -10.08
CA MET A 44 -10.35 8.56 -8.72
C MET A 44 -10.81 9.62 -7.70
N GLY A 45 -11.48 9.20 -6.63
CA GLY A 45 -11.88 10.15 -5.57
C GLY A 45 -10.67 10.74 -4.82
N TYR A 46 -10.83 11.94 -4.26
CA TYR A 46 -9.75 12.67 -3.56
C TYR A 46 -9.05 11.83 -2.47
N GLN A 47 -9.80 11.01 -1.71
CA GLN A 47 -9.22 10.14 -0.67
C GLN A 47 -8.31 9.06 -1.25
N THR A 48 -8.70 8.49 -2.39
CA THR A 48 -7.90 7.48 -3.10
C THR A 48 -6.64 8.13 -3.66
N PHE A 49 -6.80 9.31 -4.29
CA PHE A 49 -5.69 10.09 -4.81
C PHE A 49 -4.69 10.47 -3.73
N LEU A 50 -5.16 10.99 -2.59
CA LEU A 50 -4.31 11.35 -1.46
C LEU A 50 -3.51 10.15 -0.94
N ASN A 51 -4.17 9.00 -0.74
CA ASN A 51 -3.48 7.80 -0.27
C ASN A 51 -2.45 7.31 -1.29
N TRP A 52 -2.77 7.34 -2.58
CA TRP A 52 -1.82 7.00 -3.63
C TRP A 52 -0.64 7.97 -3.64
N TYR A 53 -0.90 9.27 -3.57
CA TYR A 53 0.10 10.33 -3.59
C TYR A 53 1.07 10.22 -2.41
N LEU A 54 0.56 10.06 -1.18
CA LEU A 54 1.39 9.90 0.01
C LEU A 54 2.22 8.61 -0.04
N ASN A 55 1.62 7.48 -0.45
CA ASN A 55 2.38 6.23 -0.61
C ASN A 55 3.48 6.36 -1.66
N ARG A 56 3.20 7.09 -2.74
CA ARG A 56 4.18 7.36 -3.79
C ARG A 56 5.34 8.19 -3.26
N GLN A 57 5.07 9.26 -2.50
CA GLN A 57 6.13 10.08 -1.88
C GLN A 57 6.98 9.27 -0.90
N ILE A 58 6.35 8.47 -0.03
CA ILE A 58 7.07 7.57 0.89
C ILE A 58 7.92 6.52 0.13
N ALA A 59 7.43 6.04 -1.02
CA ALA A 59 8.16 5.08 -1.84
C ALA A 59 9.30 5.73 -2.64
N GLU A 60 9.11 6.97 -3.11
CA GLU A 60 10.12 7.78 -3.81
C GLU A 60 11.21 8.28 -2.85
N GLU A 61 10.92 8.41 -1.55
CA GLU A 61 11.92 8.68 -0.49
C GLU A 61 12.94 7.56 -0.29
N LYS A 62 12.78 6.38 -0.92
CA LYS A 62 13.93 5.52 -1.22
C LYS A 62 14.81 6.24 -2.22
N THR A 63 15.67 7.10 -1.67
CA THR A 63 16.58 7.97 -2.40
C THR A 63 17.24 7.22 -3.55
N THR A 64 17.50 7.92 -4.66
CA THR A 64 18.21 7.38 -5.82
C THR A 64 19.47 6.60 -5.41
N SER A 65 20.14 7.05 -4.35
CA SER A 65 21.24 6.37 -3.67
C SER A 65 20.89 4.99 -3.12
N GLU A 66 19.76 4.80 -2.43
CA GLU A 66 19.33 3.50 -1.93
C GLU A 66 18.95 2.53 -3.07
N ARG A 67 18.35 3.08 -4.14
CA ARG A 67 18.04 2.30 -5.35
C ARG A 67 19.31 1.87 -6.10
N LEU A 68 20.30 2.76 -6.20
CA LEU A 68 21.62 2.46 -6.75
C LEU A 68 22.35 1.42 -5.90
N ALA A 69 22.37 1.57 -4.57
CA ALA A 69 23.00 0.62 -3.66
C ALA A 69 22.39 -0.79 -3.77
N ALA A 70 21.07 -0.89 -3.92
CA ALA A 70 20.40 -2.17 -4.15
C ALA A 70 20.77 -2.81 -5.50
N LEU A 71 20.83 -2.02 -6.58
CA LEU A 71 21.24 -2.48 -7.91
C LEU A 71 22.71 -2.90 -7.94
N GLU A 72 23.60 -2.15 -7.31
CA GLU A 72 25.01 -2.51 -7.16
C GLU A 72 25.16 -3.83 -6.40
N ALA A 73 24.47 -3.99 -5.27
CA ALA A 73 24.51 -5.23 -4.49
C ALA A 73 24.03 -6.45 -5.30
N GLU A 74 23.04 -6.28 -6.18
CA GLU A 74 22.53 -7.35 -7.05
C GLU A 74 23.52 -7.71 -8.16
N ILE A 75 24.13 -6.72 -8.82
CA ILE A 75 25.16 -6.92 -9.86
C ILE A 75 26.41 -7.59 -9.28
N PHE A 76 26.88 -7.12 -8.12
CA PHE A 76 28.09 -7.67 -7.49
C PHE A 76 27.89 -9.07 -6.92
N LYS A 77 26.68 -9.44 -6.47
CA LYS A 77 26.35 -10.84 -6.15
C LYS A 77 26.46 -11.73 -7.38
N LYS A 78 25.95 -11.27 -8.52
CA LYS A 78 25.96 -12.02 -9.79
C LYS A 78 27.36 -12.17 -10.40
N LYS A 79 28.29 -11.27 -10.06
CA LYS A 79 29.69 -11.30 -10.52
C LYS A 79 30.62 -12.19 -9.67
N ARG A 80 30.16 -12.62 -8.49
CA ARG A 80 30.88 -13.52 -7.57
C ARG A 80 30.35 -14.95 -7.56
N ALA A 81 29.31 -15.25 -8.34
CA ALA A 81 28.75 -16.58 -8.55
C ALA A 81 29.27 -17.20 -9.84
#